data_AF-A0A9D4D0I3-F1
#
_entry.id   AF-A0A9D4D0I3-F1
#
_cell.length_a   1.000
_cell.length_b   1.000
_cell.length_c   1.000
_cell.angle_alpha   90.00
_cell.angle_beta   90.00
_cell.angle_gamma   90.00
#
_symmetry.space_group_name_H-M   'P 1'
#
loop_
_entity.id
_entity.type
_entity.pdbx_description
1 polymer ?
#
loop_
_entity_poly.entity_id
_entity_poly.type
_entity_poly.pdbx_seq_one_letter_code
_entity_poly.pdbx_strand_id
1 'polypeptide(L)'
;MFGVFSTAIALFIVQISNVVVAGPPPAQATAPLLVAQLEMNGWNLVFRATSGNGQNVYSAWMTGQNASTTKPIDMSRSYSSHFRQENLNATWANINATYVKFALYRDNREVGYVIFDAQGSDFSNWFAKGRVVDASWSDLTKTATYNGFSIYGDVRATIERRFLINNVYGECPGDIGHVAVIERDGSCNMDKHPSYPQFVYADLNSADMWQKQQFGRADYMAIFVSH
;
A
#
# COMPACT_ATOMS: atom_id res chain seq x y z
N MET A 1 34.99 -47.07 66.92
CA MET A 1 35.89 -45.91 66.74
C MET A 1 36.38 -45.94 65.30
N PHE A 2 36.41 -44.78 64.66
CA PHE A 2 36.81 -44.50 63.26
C PHE A 2 35.79 -44.86 62.17
N GLY A 3 35.11 -43.81 61.70
CA GLY A 3 34.38 -43.80 60.44
C GLY A 3 35.30 -43.42 59.27
N VAL A 4 34.85 -43.73 58.06
CA VAL A 4 35.36 -43.17 56.82
C VAL A 4 34.16 -42.95 55.90
N PHE A 5 33.98 -41.70 55.47
CA PHE A 5 33.02 -41.28 54.46
C PHE A 5 33.47 -41.78 53.09
N SER A 6 32.58 -42.42 52.33
CA SER A 6 32.79 -42.72 50.91
C SER A 6 31.71 -42.02 50.08
N THR A 7 32.08 -40.89 49.52
CA THR A 7 31.32 -40.17 48.49
C THR A 7 31.46 -40.88 47.14
N ALA A 8 30.35 -41.37 46.58
CA ALA A 8 30.25 -41.76 45.19
C ALA A 8 29.19 -40.89 44.50
N ILE A 9 29.63 -40.17 43.49
CA ILE A 9 28.92 -39.16 42.70
C ILE A 9 27.90 -39.84 41.78
N ALA A 10 26.63 -39.46 41.87
CA ALA A 10 25.61 -39.87 40.92
C ALA A 10 25.80 -39.11 39.60
N LEU A 11 26.14 -39.85 38.55
CA LEU A 11 26.26 -39.35 37.18
C LEU A 11 24.85 -39.12 36.60
N PHE A 12 24.40 -37.87 36.56
CA PHE A 12 23.18 -37.51 35.82
C PHE A 12 23.51 -37.41 34.32
N ILE A 13 23.06 -38.41 33.56
CA ILE A 13 23.02 -38.32 32.09
C ILE A 13 21.84 -37.41 31.73
N VAL A 14 22.14 -36.20 31.26
CA VAL A 14 21.11 -35.31 30.66
C VAL A 14 20.81 -35.83 29.26
N GLN A 15 19.62 -36.40 29.06
CA GLN A 15 19.09 -36.62 27.72
C GLN A 15 18.77 -35.27 27.09
N ILE A 16 19.54 -34.86 26.08
CA ILE A 16 19.22 -33.69 25.27
C ILE A 16 18.15 -34.12 24.27
N SER A 17 16.89 -33.87 24.61
CA SER A 17 15.80 -33.96 23.65
C SER A 17 16.00 -32.86 22.60
N ASN A 18 16.16 -33.25 21.33
CA ASN A 18 16.13 -32.32 20.21
C ASN A 18 14.77 -31.62 20.17
N VAL A 19 14.69 -30.42 20.74
CA VAL A 19 13.58 -29.51 20.48
C VAL A 19 13.78 -29.00 19.06
N VAL A 20 13.08 -29.63 18.11
CA VAL A 20 12.86 -29.01 16.80
C VAL A 20 12.02 -27.76 17.10
N VAL A 21 12.67 -26.61 17.14
CA VAL A 21 11.98 -25.32 17.10
C VAL A 21 11.30 -25.28 15.74
N ALA A 22 10.01 -25.62 15.71
CA ALA A 22 9.19 -25.42 14.53
C ALA A 22 9.35 -23.95 14.15
N GLY A 23 9.85 -23.71 12.94
CA GLY A 23 9.86 -22.36 12.37
C GLY A 23 8.44 -21.77 12.44
N PRO A 24 8.30 -20.44 12.45
CA PRO A 24 6.99 -19.81 12.43
C PRO A 24 6.15 -20.44 11.31
N PRO A 25 4.84 -20.70 11.54
CA PRO A 25 3.98 -21.24 10.50
C PRO A 25 4.10 -20.35 9.26
N PRO A 26 4.07 -20.90 8.03
CA PRO A 26 3.96 -20.08 6.84
C PRO A 26 2.79 -19.12 7.02
N ALA A 27 3.02 -17.82 6.73
CA ALA A 27 2.05 -16.75 6.93
C ALA A 27 0.68 -17.19 6.41
N GLN A 28 -0.23 -17.49 7.33
CA GLN A 28 -1.61 -17.85 6.97
C GLN A 28 -2.19 -16.65 6.25
N ALA A 29 -2.73 -16.86 5.04
CA ALA A 29 -3.43 -15.82 4.30
C ALA A 29 -4.47 -15.20 5.23
N THR A 30 -4.28 -13.92 5.57
CA THR A 30 -5.22 -13.20 6.43
C THR A 30 -6.55 -13.10 5.69
N ALA A 31 -7.65 -13.41 6.38
CA ALA A 31 -8.98 -13.24 5.83
C ALA A 31 -9.16 -11.79 5.33
N PRO A 32 -9.77 -11.57 4.15
CA PRO A 32 -10.05 -10.22 3.67
C PRO A 32 -10.84 -9.39 4.70
N LEU A 33 -10.45 -8.13 4.88
CA LEU A 33 -11.23 -7.17 5.67
C LEU A 33 -12.58 -6.92 4.99
N LEU A 34 -13.67 -6.97 5.75
CA LEU A 34 -15.00 -6.65 5.22
C LEU A 34 -15.14 -5.13 5.05
N VAL A 35 -15.70 -4.69 3.93
CA VAL A 35 -15.93 -3.26 3.66
C VAL A 35 -16.89 -2.67 4.70
N ALA A 36 -17.93 -3.41 5.08
CA ALA A 36 -18.87 -2.98 6.11
C ALA A 36 -18.21 -2.71 7.48
N GLN A 37 -17.15 -3.44 7.83
CA GLN A 37 -16.42 -3.20 9.09
C GLN A 37 -15.61 -1.90 9.04
N LEU A 38 -15.03 -1.56 7.88
CA LEU A 38 -14.32 -0.29 7.68
C LEU A 38 -15.29 0.89 7.77
N GLU A 39 -16.47 0.75 7.20
CA GLU A 39 -17.54 1.76 7.25
C GLU A 39 -18.06 1.98 8.67
N MET A 40 -18.23 0.90 9.44
CA MET A 40 -18.54 1.00 10.88
C MET A 40 -17.47 1.74 11.68
N ASN A 41 -16.21 1.67 11.24
CA ASN A 41 -15.09 2.39 11.85
C ASN A 41 -14.93 3.83 11.30
N GLY A 42 -15.93 4.34 10.56
CA GLY A 42 -15.97 5.71 10.06
C GLY A 42 -15.22 5.92 8.73
N TRP A 43 -14.76 4.86 8.06
CA TRP A 43 -14.07 4.93 6.77
C TRP A 43 -14.96 4.40 5.64
N ASN A 44 -15.38 5.30 4.76
CA ASN A 44 -16.17 4.96 3.58
C ASN A 44 -15.28 4.68 2.38
N LEU A 45 -15.40 3.49 1.78
CA LEU A 45 -14.69 3.16 0.55
C LEU A 45 -15.30 3.92 -0.64
N VAL A 46 -14.50 4.76 -1.28
CA VAL A 46 -14.93 5.55 -2.46
C VAL A 46 -14.31 5.06 -3.76
N PHE A 47 -13.16 4.38 -3.68
CA PHE A 47 -12.50 3.82 -4.85
C PHE A 47 -11.59 2.65 -4.48
N ARG A 48 -11.52 1.66 -5.36
CA ARG A 48 -10.57 0.55 -5.28
C ARG A 48 -10.07 0.25 -6.69
N ALA A 49 -8.76 0.13 -6.88
CA ALA A 49 -8.20 -0.29 -8.16
C ALA A 49 -7.46 -1.63 -8.05
N THR A 50 -7.64 -2.49 -9.04
CA THR A 50 -7.07 -3.85 -9.10
C THR A 50 -5.85 -3.90 -9.99
N SER A 51 -4.79 -4.55 -9.52
CA SER A 51 -3.55 -4.72 -10.28
C SER A 51 -3.76 -5.69 -11.45
N GLY A 52 -3.18 -5.38 -12.61
CA GLY A 52 -3.11 -6.29 -13.75
C GLY A 52 -4.41 -6.56 -14.49
N ASN A 53 -5.48 -5.78 -14.24
CA ASN A 53 -6.79 -5.99 -14.90
C ASN A 53 -6.91 -5.32 -16.28
N GLY A 54 -5.87 -4.65 -16.77
CA GLY A 54 -5.84 -3.99 -18.07
C GLY A 54 -6.60 -2.66 -18.15
N GLN A 55 -7.10 -2.14 -17.03
CA GLN A 55 -7.90 -0.91 -16.99
C GLN A 55 -7.10 0.24 -16.38
N ASN A 56 -7.09 1.41 -17.03
CA ASN A 56 -6.35 2.59 -16.56
C ASN A 56 -6.96 3.15 -15.26
N VAL A 57 -6.14 3.30 -14.22
CA VAL A 57 -6.58 3.73 -12.89
C VAL A 57 -6.89 5.21 -12.85
N TYR A 58 -6.09 6.04 -13.52
CA TYR A 58 -6.34 7.47 -13.59
C TYR A 58 -7.69 7.79 -14.23
N SER A 59 -8.02 7.18 -15.38
CA SER A 59 -9.32 7.33 -16.02
C SER A 59 -10.45 6.78 -15.15
N ALA A 60 -10.25 5.61 -14.52
CA ALA A 60 -11.22 5.06 -13.59
C ALA A 60 -11.51 6.03 -12.44
N TRP A 61 -10.49 6.64 -11.83
CA TRP A 61 -10.66 7.63 -10.75
C TRP A 61 -11.32 8.93 -11.23
N MET A 62 -10.80 9.52 -12.31
CA MET A 62 -11.20 10.85 -12.76
C MET A 62 -12.59 10.86 -13.40
N THR A 63 -12.91 9.85 -14.22
CA THR A 63 -14.12 9.83 -15.03
C THR A 63 -15.04 8.64 -14.75
N GLY A 64 -14.60 7.65 -13.97
CA GLY A 64 -15.35 6.41 -13.78
C GLY A 64 -15.26 5.43 -14.95
N GLN A 65 -14.42 5.72 -15.94
CA GLN A 65 -14.23 4.84 -17.09
C GLN A 65 -13.79 3.45 -16.65
N ASN A 66 -14.52 2.41 -17.09
CA ASN A 66 -14.25 1.01 -16.80
C ASN A 66 -14.25 0.64 -15.30
N ALA A 67 -14.78 1.49 -14.43
CA ALA A 67 -14.99 1.18 -13.02
C ALA A 67 -16.42 0.71 -12.78
N SER A 68 -16.58 -0.32 -11.95
CA SER A 68 -17.88 -0.74 -11.42
C SER A 68 -18.37 0.25 -10.36
N THR A 69 -19.68 0.47 -10.32
CA THR A 69 -20.37 1.16 -9.22
C THR A 69 -20.81 0.19 -8.11
N THR A 70 -20.66 -1.11 -8.33
CA THR A 70 -20.97 -2.14 -7.33
C THR A 70 -19.85 -2.19 -6.30
N LYS A 71 -20.13 -1.69 -5.09
CA LYS A 71 -19.18 -1.70 -3.98
C LYS A 71 -18.72 -3.13 -3.65
N PRO A 72 -17.40 -3.38 -3.49
CA PRO A 72 -16.90 -4.67 -3.00
C PRO A 72 -17.51 -5.02 -1.63
N ILE A 73 -17.77 -6.31 -1.41
CA ILE A 73 -18.23 -6.81 -0.09
C ILE A 73 -17.04 -6.85 0.89
N ASP A 74 -15.86 -7.20 0.37
CA ASP A 74 -14.62 -7.28 1.11
C ASP A 74 -13.47 -6.64 0.31
N MET A 75 -12.34 -6.50 0.98
CA MET A 75 -11.09 -6.05 0.37
C MET A 75 -10.32 -7.22 -0.24
N SER A 76 -10.98 -8.24 -0.79
CA SER A 76 -10.27 -9.39 -1.39
C SER A 76 -9.63 -9.03 -2.73
N ARG A 77 -8.55 -9.74 -3.09
CA ARG A 77 -7.98 -9.76 -4.44
C ARG A 77 -8.95 -10.33 -5.49
N SER A 78 -9.96 -11.10 -5.08
CA SER A 78 -10.95 -11.69 -6.01
C SER A 78 -11.82 -10.64 -6.71
N TYR A 79 -11.91 -9.41 -6.18
CA TYR A 79 -12.56 -8.31 -6.87
C TYR A 79 -11.65 -7.83 -8.02
N SER A 80 -12.02 -8.20 -9.24
CA SER A 80 -11.17 -8.10 -10.45
C SER A 80 -11.27 -6.76 -11.20
N SER A 81 -12.35 -6.01 -11.00
CA SER A 81 -12.56 -4.70 -11.63
C SER A 81 -12.06 -3.57 -10.73
N HIS A 82 -11.96 -2.35 -11.27
CA HIS A 82 -11.92 -1.15 -10.43
C HIS A 82 -13.32 -0.90 -9.87
N PHE A 83 -13.40 -0.38 -8.65
CA PHE A 83 -14.63 0.16 -8.07
C PHE A 83 -14.49 1.68 -7.96
N ARG A 84 -15.54 2.41 -8.31
CA ARG A 84 -15.67 3.83 -8.02
C ARG A 84 -17.08 4.15 -7.56
N GLN A 85 -17.19 4.90 -6.47
CA GLN A 85 -18.47 5.43 -6.04
C GLN A 85 -19.11 6.28 -7.15
N GLU A 86 -20.39 6.05 -7.38
CA GLU A 86 -21.16 6.81 -8.36
C GLU A 86 -21.22 8.29 -7.99
N ASN A 87 -21.17 9.16 -9.00
CA ASN A 87 -21.23 10.62 -8.84
C ASN A 87 -20.16 11.22 -7.90
N LEU A 88 -19.02 10.56 -7.69
CA LEU A 88 -17.96 10.99 -6.76
C LEU A 88 -17.56 12.47 -6.88
N ASN A 89 -17.53 13.01 -8.10
CA ASN A 89 -17.22 14.43 -8.34
C ASN A 89 -18.28 15.37 -7.77
N ALA A 90 -19.56 15.06 -7.98
CA ALA A 90 -20.69 15.84 -7.46
C ALA A 90 -20.88 15.61 -5.96
N THR A 91 -20.55 14.41 -5.47
CA THR A 91 -20.73 14.05 -4.07
C THR A 91 -19.55 14.44 -3.20
N TRP A 92 -18.35 14.69 -3.72
CA TRP A 92 -17.17 15.04 -2.90
C TRP A 92 -17.44 16.19 -1.92
N ALA A 93 -18.06 17.28 -2.40
CA ALA A 93 -18.43 18.40 -1.55
C ALA A 93 -19.46 18.01 -0.47
N ASN A 94 -20.38 17.10 -0.81
CA ASN A 94 -21.41 16.61 0.13
C ASN A 94 -20.85 15.58 1.12
N ILE A 95 -19.77 14.90 0.77
CA ILE A 95 -19.05 14.01 1.68
C ILE A 95 -18.49 14.84 2.84
N ASN A 96 -18.12 16.12 2.68
CA ASN A 96 -17.49 16.87 3.79
C ASN A 96 -16.39 16.05 4.47
N ALA A 97 -15.52 15.42 3.68
CA ALA A 97 -14.47 14.55 4.19
C ALA A 97 -13.52 15.36 5.08
N THR A 98 -13.26 14.86 6.29
CA THR A 98 -12.22 15.38 7.18
C THR A 98 -10.87 14.79 6.77
N TYR A 99 -10.84 13.48 6.50
CA TYR A 99 -9.62 12.80 6.05
C TYR A 99 -9.87 11.93 4.83
N VAL A 100 -8.83 11.79 4.01
CA VAL A 100 -8.76 10.78 2.95
C VAL A 100 -7.60 9.85 3.24
N LYS A 101 -7.85 8.54 3.25
CA LYS A 101 -6.81 7.52 3.35
C LYS A 101 -6.57 6.90 1.98
N PHE A 102 -5.36 7.06 1.46
CA PHE A 102 -4.83 6.25 0.36
C PHE A 102 -4.13 5.03 0.96
N ALA A 103 -4.48 3.83 0.53
CA ALA A 103 -3.91 2.60 1.07
C ALA A 103 -3.60 1.57 -0.02
N LEU A 104 -2.54 0.81 0.21
CA LEU A 104 -2.04 -0.27 -0.65
C LEU A 104 -2.13 -1.58 0.11
N TYR A 105 -2.52 -2.64 -0.58
CA TYR A 105 -2.70 -3.94 0.03
C TYR A 105 -2.04 -5.05 -0.78
N ARG A 106 -1.46 -6.02 -0.08
CA ARG A 106 -0.90 -7.24 -0.64
C ARG A 106 -1.30 -8.41 0.24
N ASP A 107 -1.77 -9.51 -0.35
CA ASP A 107 -2.20 -10.70 0.39
C ASP A 107 -3.23 -10.37 1.50
N ASN A 108 -4.17 -9.48 1.18
CA ASN A 108 -5.20 -8.94 2.08
C ASN A 108 -4.69 -8.13 3.29
N ARG A 109 -3.40 -7.78 3.32
CA ARG A 109 -2.79 -6.97 4.37
C ARG A 109 -2.45 -5.57 3.84
N GLU A 110 -2.71 -4.55 4.63
CA GLU A 110 -2.24 -3.18 4.33
C GLU A 110 -0.70 -3.14 4.41
N VAL A 111 -0.06 -2.76 3.31
CA VAL A 111 1.40 -2.69 3.16
C VAL A 111 1.93 -1.26 3.10
N GLY A 112 1.05 -0.29 2.91
CA GLY A 112 1.41 1.13 2.97
C GLY A 112 0.16 2.00 2.91
N TYR A 113 0.19 3.14 3.59
CA TYR A 113 -0.87 4.13 3.55
C TYR A 113 -0.33 5.54 3.69
N VAL A 114 -1.15 6.50 3.26
CA VAL A 114 -1.03 7.93 3.57
C VAL A 114 -2.41 8.47 3.90
N ILE A 115 -2.52 9.16 5.03
CA ILE A 115 -3.70 9.92 5.45
C ILE A 115 -3.49 11.38 5.10
N PHE A 116 -4.48 11.96 4.44
CA PHE A 116 -4.50 13.35 4.01
C PHE A 116 -5.62 14.12 4.70
N ASP A 117 -5.36 15.39 5.01
CA ASP A 117 -6.37 16.39 5.35
C ASP A 117 -7.18 16.74 4.09
N ALA A 118 -8.46 16.39 4.11
CA ALA A 118 -9.38 16.57 3.00
C ALA A 118 -10.17 17.88 3.08
N GLN A 119 -10.00 18.68 4.15
CA GLN A 119 -10.73 19.92 4.30
C GLN A 119 -10.39 20.90 3.17
N GLY A 120 -11.44 21.41 2.52
CA GLY A 120 -11.32 22.30 1.36
C GLY A 120 -10.62 21.67 0.15
N SER A 121 -10.54 20.34 0.08
CA SER A 121 -10.05 19.62 -1.10
C SER A 121 -11.21 19.27 -2.04
N ASP A 122 -10.86 18.87 -3.26
CA ASP A 122 -11.75 18.18 -4.18
C ASP A 122 -11.19 16.79 -4.51
N PHE A 123 -11.95 15.97 -5.24
CA PHE A 123 -11.58 14.61 -5.64
C PHE A 123 -10.29 14.56 -6.50
N SER A 124 -9.84 15.66 -7.09
CA SER A 124 -8.66 15.72 -7.94
C SER A 124 -7.40 16.24 -7.22
N ASN A 125 -7.56 16.94 -6.09
CA ASN A 125 -6.46 17.69 -5.45
C ASN A 125 -6.11 17.28 -4.00
N TRP A 126 -6.86 16.36 -3.39
CA TRP A 126 -6.62 15.89 -2.01
C TRP A 126 -5.26 15.20 -1.84
N PHE A 127 -4.76 14.54 -2.88
CA PHE A 127 -3.46 13.85 -2.88
C PHE A 127 -2.33 14.86 -3.11
N ALA A 128 -1.98 15.59 -2.05
CA ALA A 128 -0.97 16.63 -2.11
C ALA A 128 -0.09 16.62 -0.86
N LYS A 129 1.21 16.91 -1.04
CA LYS A 129 2.21 17.03 0.05
C LYS A 129 1.71 17.84 1.23
N GLY A 130 1.13 19.02 0.97
CA GLY A 130 0.68 19.96 2.01
C GLY A 130 -0.47 19.43 2.87
N ARG A 131 -1.12 18.34 2.44
CA ARG A 131 -2.24 17.71 3.12
C ARG A 131 -1.84 16.46 3.90
N VAL A 132 -0.58 16.02 3.86
CA VAL A 132 -0.15 14.81 4.59
C VAL A 132 -0.32 15.01 6.10
N VAL A 133 -1.08 14.10 6.72
CA VAL A 133 -1.35 14.04 8.17
C VAL A 133 -0.56 12.90 8.81
N ASP A 134 -0.61 11.71 8.20
CA ASP A 134 0.05 10.50 8.70
C ASP A 134 0.41 9.57 7.53
N ALA A 135 1.40 8.70 7.70
CA ALA A 135 1.85 7.76 6.67
C ALA A 135 2.57 6.55 7.26
N SER A 136 2.61 5.44 6.52
CA SER A 136 3.41 4.27 6.90
C SER A 136 4.92 4.50 6.83
N TRP A 137 5.37 5.51 6.08
CA TRP A 137 6.77 5.84 5.89
C TRP A 137 7.16 7.03 6.75
N SER A 138 8.18 6.84 7.60
CA SER A 138 8.60 7.83 8.60
C SER A 138 9.13 9.15 8.03
N ASP A 139 9.65 9.14 6.79
CA ASP A 139 10.17 10.32 6.09
C ASP A 139 9.11 11.00 5.19
N LEU A 140 7.95 10.36 5.00
CA LEU A 140 6.84 10.92 4.22
C LEU A 140 6.07 11.92 5.09
N THR A 141 6.56 13.15 5.09
CA THR A 141 5.98 14.26 5.85
C THR A 141 5.64 15.45 4.94
N LYS A 142 4.77 16.34 5.41
CA LYS A 142 4.45 17.61 4.73
C LYS A 142 5.64 18.55 4.59
N THR A 143 6.72 18.34 5.34
CA THR A 143 7.94 19.18 5.29
C THR A 143 9.04 18.60 4.41
N ALA A 144 9.00 17.31 4.09
CA ALA A 144 9.99 16.66 3.23
C ALA A 144 9.97 17.18 1.78
N THR A 145 11.04 16.96 1.03
CA THR A 145 11.17 17.40 -0.37
C THR A 145 10.66 16.32 -1.31
N TYR A 146 9.86 16.75 -2.29
CA TYR A 146 9.30 15.91 -3.35
C TYR A 146 9.39 16.64 -4.66
N ASN A 147 9.64 15.91 -5.74
CA ASN A 147 9.65 16.42 -7.11
C ASN A 147 8.48 15.85 -7.95
N GLY A 148 7.71 14.92 -7.38
CA GLY A 148 6.42 14.49 -7.88
C GLY A 148 5.50 14.16 -6.70
N PHE A 149 4.35 14.81 -6.61
CA PHE A 149 3.33 14.52 -5.59
C PHE A 149 1.95 14.90 -6.11
N SER A 150 1.30 14.00 -6.86
CA SER A 150 -0.05 14.25 -7.37
C SER A 150 -0.73 12.98 -7.91
N ILE A 151 -2.05 13.05 -8.05
CA ILE A 151 -2.84 12.03 -8.77
C ILE A 151 -2.41 11.92 -10.24
N TYR A 152 -2.18 13.07 -10.89
CA TYR A 152 -1.76 13.12 -12.30
C TYR A 152 -0.41 12.44 -12.52
N GLY A 153 0.53 12.64 -11.60
CA GLY A 153 1.86 12.05 -11.59
C GLY A 153 2.77 12.52 -12.73
N ASP A 154 3.55 11.60 -13.30
CA ASP A 154 4.50 11.84 -14.40
C ASP A 154 4.11 11.03 -15.64
N VAL A 155 3.75 11.75 -16.70
CA VAL A 155 3.27 11.18 -17.95
C VAL A 155 4.10 11.72 -19.09
N ARG A 156 4.75 10.80 -19.82
CA ARG A 156 5.58 11.11 -20.99
C ARG A 156 5.35 10.07 -22.08
N ALA A 157 5.96 10.28 -23.25
CA ALA A 157 5.87 9.32 -24.35
C ALA A 157 6.29 7.89 -23.95
N THR A 158 7.19 7.73 -22.97
CA THR A 158 7.77 6.45 -22.57
C THR A 158 7.37 5.95 -21.17
N ILE A 159 6.65 6.74 -20.38
CA ILE A 159 6.24 6.38 -19.02
C ILE A 159 4.83 6.92 -18.71
N GLU A 160 4.10 6.21 -17.85
CA GLU A 160 2.87 6.73 -17.26
C GLU A 160 2.77 6.26 -15.80
N ARG A 161 3.15 7.17 -14.91
CA ARG A 161 3.18 6.96 -13.46
C ARG A 161 2.15 7.88 -12.83
N ARG A 162 1.06 7.32 -12.33
CA ARG A 162 -0.07 8.02 -11.68
C ARG A 162 0.04 7.90 -10.16
N PHE A 163 -0.75 8.66 -9.41
CA PHE A 163 -0.74 8.66 -7.94
C PHE A 163 0.68 8.57 -7.39
N LEU A 164 1.49 9.54 -7.79
CA LEU A 164 2.93 9.49 -7.63
C LEU A 164 3.35 10.24 -6.37
N ILE A 165 4.18 9.62 -5.55
CA ILE A 165 4.93 10.25 -4.46
C ILE A 165 6.41 9.93 -4.71
N ASN A 166 7.13 10.91 -5.24
CA ASN A 166 8.53 10.79 -5.64
C ASN A 166 9.37 11.92 -5.05
N ASN A 167 10.53 11.55 -4.51
CA ASN A 167 11.45 12.46 -3.83
C ASN A 167 12.50 13.01 -4.79
N VAL A 168 13.11 12.14 -5.59
CA VAL A 168 14.25 12.47 -6.45
C VAL A 168 14.09 11.79 -7.81
N TYR A 169 14.42 12.53 -8.87
CA TYR A 169 14.54 12.02 -10.24
C TYR A 169 16.03 12.00 -10.54
N GLY A 170 16.65 10.85 -10.34
CA GLY A 170 18.08 10.65 -10.60
C GLY A 170 18.28 9.78 -11.84
N GLU A 171 17.37 9.90 -12.81
CA GLU A 171 17.11 8.90 -13.85
C GLU A 171 16.75 7.54 -13.22
N CYS A 172 16.57 6.49 -14.01
CA CYS A 172 16.20 5.19 -13.45
C CYS A 172 17.05 4.79 -12.22
N PRO A 173 18.41 4.85 -12.23
CA PRO A 173 19.25 4.43 -11.11
C PRO A 173 19.11 5.28 -9.83
N GLY A 174 18.68 6.53 -9.96
CA GLY A 174 18.58 7.47 -8.84
C GLY A 174 17.16 7.94 -8.55
N ASP A 175 16.13 7.39 -9.21
CA ASP A 175 14.75 7.66 -8.86
C ASP A 175 14.47 7.07 -7.46
N ILE A 176 14.01 7.94 -6.55
CA ILE A 176 13.70 7.60 -5.16
C ILE A 176 12.29 8.08 -4.87
N GLY A 177 11.44 7.22 -4.32
CA GLY A 177 10.07 7.58 -3.96
C GLY A 177 9.39 6.58 -3.03
N HIS A 178 8.12 6.87 -2.73
CA HIS A 178 7.29 6.06 -1.84
C HIS A 178 6.24 5.25 -2.58
N VAL A 179 5.59 5.85 -3.58
CA VAL A 179 4.42 5.26 -4.25
C VAL A 179 4.41 5.65 -5.73
N ALA A 180 4.09 4.69 -6.59
CA ALA A 180 3.75 4.94 -7.99
C ALA A 180 2.72 3.94 -8.51
N VAL A 181 1.70 4.43 -9.20
CA VAL A 181 0.76 3.61 -9.99
C VAL A 181 1.25 3.58 -11.44
N ILE A 182 1.77 2.43 -11.86
CA ILE A 182 2.34 2.24 -13.20
C ILE A 182 1.23 1.77 -14.14
N GLU A 183 0.89 2.56 -15.14
CA GLU A 183 -0.21 2.25 -16.08
C GLU A 183 0.26 1.46 -17.32
N ARG A 184 1.56 1.49 -17.63
CA ARG A 184 2.16 0.85 -18.80
C ARG A 184 3.66 0.64 -18.64
N ASP A 185 4.21 -0.14 -19.57
CA ASP A 185 5.63 -0.43 -19.67
C ASP A 185 6.47 0.84 -19.88
N GLY A 186 7.69 0.80 -19.34
CA GLY A 186 8.66 1.89 -19.33
C GLY A 186 10.10 1.40 -19.19
N SER A 187 11.04 2.33 -19.20
CA SER A 187 12.48 1.99 -19.22
C SER A 187 13.02 1.55 -17.87
N CYS A 188 12.44 1.98 -16.75
CA CYS A 188 12.94 1.67 -15.41
C CYS A 188 12.39 0.33 -14.90
N ASN A 189 13.14 -0.34 -14.00
CA ASN A 189 12.75 -1.65 -13.48
C ASN A 189 11.38 -1.65 -12.79
N MET A 190 11.03 -0.58 -12.08
CA MET A 190 9.71 -0.46 -11.46
C MET A 190 8.57 -0.38 -12.48
N ASP A 191 8.85 0.16 -13.67
CA ASP A 191 7.86 0.31 -14.74
C ASP A 191 7.57 -1.03 -15.44
N LYS A 192 8.46 -2.03 -15.30
CA LYS A 192 8.39 -3.31 -16.03
C LYS A 192 7.54 -4.35 -15.30
N HIS A 193 6.49 -4.82 -15.96
CA HIS A 193 5.65 -5.94 -15.50
C HIS A 193 4.87 -6.58 -16.68
N PRO A 194 4.53 -7.88 -16.65
CA PRO A 194 3.74 -8.52 -17.71
C PRO A 194 2.28 -8.03 -17.82
N SER A 195 1.77 -7.32 -16.82
CA SER A 195 0.38 -6.82 -16.77
C SER A 195 0.31 -5.47 -16.08
N TYR A 196 -0.68 -4.65 -16.46
CA TYR A 196 -0.91 -3.31 -15.91
C TYR A 196 -2.39 -3.13 -15.51
N PRO A 197 -2.72 -2.21 -14.59
CA PRO A 197 -1.83 -1.32 -13.84
C PRO A 197 -1.02 -2.07 -12.78
N GLN A 198 0.05 -1.48 -12.26
CA GLN A 198 0.81 -2.00 -11.12
C GLN A 198 0.94 -0.95 -10.01
N PHE A 199 0.86 -1.38 -8.76
CA PHE A 199 0.97 -0.50 -7.59
C PHE A 199 2.30 -0.71 -6.91
N VAL A 200 3.27 0.15 -7.18
CA VAL A 200 4.62 0.05 -6.63
C VAL A 200 4.71 0.89 -5.36
N TYR A 201 5.38 0.35 -4.34
CA TYR A 201 5.63 1.06 -3.09
C TYR A 201 7.01 0.78 -2.51
N ALA A 202 7.53 1.71 -1.71
CA ALA A 202 8.75 1.53 -0.95
C ALA A 202 8.57 0.47 0.13
N ASP A 203 9.35 -0.61 0.08
CA ASP A 203 9.25 -1.75 1.02
C ASP A 203 9.98 -1.47 2.36
N LEU A 204 10.79 -0.41 2.38
CA LEU A 204 11.43 0.13 3.58
C LEU A 204 10.49 1.11 4.33
N ASN A 205 10.83 1.44 5.57
CA ASN A 205 10.14 2.48 6.37
C ASN A 205 10.48 3.93 5.93
N SER A 206 11.02 4.09 4.72
CA SER A 206 11.39 5.37 4.12
C SER A 206 11.25 5.29 2.60
N ALA A 207 11.45 6.41 1.89
CA ALA A 207 11.54 6.40 0.43
C ALA A 207 12.62 5.40 -0.02
N ASP A 208 12.36 4.72 -1.14
CA ASP A 208 13.23 3.66 -1.63
C ASP A 208 13.77 3.94 -3.03
N MET A 209 14.96 3.41 -3.31
CA MET A 209 15.60 3.44 -4.62
C MET A 209 14.98 2.36 -5.51
N TRP A 210 14.15 2.79 -6.45
CA TRP A 210 13.37 1.89 -7.30
C TRP A 210 14.23 0.88 -8.09
N GLN A 211 15.45 1.25 -8.50
CA GLN A 211 16.32 0.33 -9.26
C GLN A 211 16.98 -0.76 -8.43
N LYS A 212 17.09 -0.61 -7.11
CA LYS A 212 17.63 -1.67 -6.24
C LYS A 212 16.65 -2.83 -6.03
N GLN A 213 15.48 -2.79 -6.68
CA GLN A 213 14.38 -3.73 -6.50
C GLN A 213 13.93 -3.83 -5.04
N GLN A 214 14.20 -2.80 -4.26
CA GLN A 214 13.68 -2.62 -2.92
C GLN A 214 12.32 -1.93 -3.06
N PHE A 215 11.37 -2.64 -3.66
CA PHE A 215 10.00 -2.15 -3.76
C PHE A 215 9.05 -3.33 -3.73
N GLY A 216 7.90 -3.12 -3.12
CA GLY A 216 6.80 -4.05 -3.18
C GLY A 216 5.86 -3.74 -4.34
N ARG A 217 5.07 -4.75 -4.72
CA ARG A 217 3.91 -4.58 -5.59
C ARG A 217 2.65 -4.95 -4.82
N ALA A 218 1.68 -4.04 -4.81
CA ALA A 218 0.38 -4.25 -4.18
C ALA A 218 -0.59 -4.92 -5.16
N ASP A 219 -1.52 -5.69 -4.62
CA ASP A 219 -2.60 -6.35 -5.36
C ASP A 219 -3.72 -5.40 -5.72
N TYR A 220 -4.00 -4.45 -4.81
CA TYR A 220 -4.98 -3.40 -5.02
C TYR A 220 -4.60 -2.14 -4.23
N MET A 221 -5.03 -0.99 -4.75
CA MET A 221 -5.07 0.26 -4.00
C MET A 221 -6.52 0.59 -3.63
N ALA A 222 -6.69 1.31 -2.53
CA ALA A 222 -7.99 1.75 -2.05
C ALA A 222 -7.92 3.20 -1.56
N ILE A 223 -9.01 3.91 -1.74
CA ILE A 223 -9.21 5.27 -1.25
C ILE A 223 -10.45 5.27 -0.37
N PHE A 224 -10.26 5.72 0.86
CA PHE A 224 -11.32 5.86 1.86
C PHE A 224 -11.46 7.32 2.27
N VAL A 225 -12.67 7.70 2.66
CA VAL A 225 -12.97 9.02 3.23
C VAL A 225 -13.60 8.86 4.61
N SER A 226 -13.27 9.75 5.56
CA SER A 226 -13.91 9.79 6.88
C SER A 226 -14.46 11.18 7.18
N HIS A 227 -15.40 11.24 8.12
CA HIS A 227 -16.01 12.47 8.63
C HIS A 227 -15.52 12.76 10.04
#